data_AF-A0A2N3W0W7-F1
#
_entry.id   AF-A0A2N3W0W7-F1
#
_cell.length_a   1.000
_cell.length_b   1.000
_cell.length_c   1.000
_cell.angle_alpha   90.00
_cell.angle_beta   90.00
_cell.angle_gamma   90.00
#
_symmetry.space_group_name_H-M   'P 1'
#
loop_
_entity.id
_entity.type
_entity.pdbx_description
1 polymer ?
#
loop_
_entity_poly.entity_id
_entity_poly.type
_entity_poly.pdbx_seq_one_letter_code
_entity_poly.pdbx_strand_id
1 'polypeptide(L)'
;MGMGKKFAMAAATGTLAVAGLAATGGTAFAGTDGQQIVIDDETHQVASIKIDGYDQKGRPAHACLATPGYETRFGGWWWRDYMHFSKWTDRTCGQSGGRWLGSQDSWVPASQSGDWYYIGIYKNDS
;
A
#
# COMPACT_ATOMS: atom_id res chain seq x y z
N MET A 1 -12.65 28.11 -29.39
CA MET A 1 -11.93 28.02 -28.09
C MET A 1 -12.95 27.71 -27.00
N GLY A 2 -12.97 26.46 -26.52
CA GLY A 2 -13.89 26.02 -25.46
C GLY A 2 -13.20 26.11 -24.09
N MET A 3 -13.66 27.04 -23.24
CA MET A 3 -13.19 27.21 -21.88
C MET A 3 -14.01 26.28 -20.95
N GLY A 4 -13.43 25.15 -20.54
CA GLY A 4 -14.10 24.10 -19.74
C GLY A 4 -13.73 24.13 -18.26
N LYS A 5 -14.44 24.97 -17.51
CA LYS A 5 -14.88 24.91 -16.09
C LYS A 5 -14.05 24.13 -15.04
N LYS A 6 -13.65 24.92 -14.03
CA LYS A 6 -13.11 24.62 -12.69
C LYS A 6 -13.81 23.45 -12.00
N PHE A 7 -13.05 22.44 -11.57
CA PHE A 7 -13.53 21.41 -10.63
C PHE A 7 -13.35 21.90 -9.20
N ALA A 8 -14.48 22.03 -8.49
CA ALA A 8 -14.56 22.45 -7.11
C ALA A 8 -14.03 21.34 -6.18
N MET A 9 -13.08 21.69 -5.31
CA MET A 9 -12.62 20.85 -4.21
C MET A 9 -13.63 20.92 -3.06
N ALA A 10 -14.27 19.80 -2.73
CA ALA A 10 -15.06 19.67 -1.51
C ALA A 10 -14.12 19.28 -0.35
N ALA A 11 -13.91 20.21 0.58
CA ALA A 11 -13.24 19.93 1.85
C ALA A 11 -14.24 19.31 2.83
N ALA A 12 -14.04 18.05 3.21
CA ALA A 12 -14.78 17.42 4.30
C ALA A 12 -13.89 17.33 5.54
N THR A 13 -14.18 18.20 6.51
CA THR A 13 -13.67 18.14 7.88
C THR A 13 -14.23 16.91 8.60
N GLY A 14 -13.34 16.11 9.20
CA GLY A 14 -13.71 15.03 10.11
C GLY A 14 -12.57 14.77 11.09
N THR A 15 -12.70 15.24 12.32
CA THR A 15 -11.80 14.91 13.44
C THR A 15 -12.11 13.50 13.95
N LEU A 16 -11.12 12.61 13.93
CA LEU A 16 -11.10 11.39 14.73
C LEU A 16 -9.71 11.23 15.35
N ALA A 17 -9.69 11.09 16.68
CA ALA A 17 -8.49 11.00 17.49
C ALA A 17 -8.21 9.55 17.94
N VAL A 18 -6.92 9.25 18.10
CA VAL A 18 -6.28 8.16 18.87
C VAL A 18 -6.26 6.75 18.27
N ALA A 19 -5.11 6.37 17.70
CA ALA A 19 -4.26 5.26 18.18
C ALA A 19 -2.96 5.23 17.36
N GLY A 20 -1.83 5.01 18.02
CA GLY A 20 -0.48 5.23 17.50
C GLY A 20 -0.12 4.43 16.26
N LEU A 21 -0.14 5.10 15.12
CA LEU A 21 0.69 4.80 13.96
C LEU A 21 1.38 6.10 13.60
N ALA A 22 2.70 6.06 13.41
CA ALA A 22 3.49 7.20 12.98
C ALA A 22 2.88 7.76 11.69
N ALA A 23 2.06 8.80 11.84
CA ALA A 23 1.43 9.51 10.75
C ALA A 23 2.50 10.38 10.09
N THR A 24 3.27 9.80 9.17
CA THR A 24 3.85 10.59 8.08
C THR A 24 2.69 10.93 7.15
N GLY A 25 1.92 11.95 7.53
CA GLY A 25 0.83 12.48 6.74
C GLY A 25 1.36 13.03 5.42
N GLY A 26 1.12 12.30 4.34
CA GLY A 26 1.06 12.84 2.99
C GLY A 26 -0.40 12.93 2.59
N THR A 27 -0.91 14.16 2.44
CA THR A 27 -2.22 14.42 1.84
C THR A 27 -2.28 13.81 0.44
N ALA A 28 -3.23 12.90 0.21
CA ALA A 28 -3.48 12.30 -1.09
C ALA A 28 -4.01 13.37 -2.07
N PHE A 29 -3.18 13.77 -3.03
CA PHE A 29 -3.64 14.56 -4.18
C PHE A 29 -4.14 13.60 -5.26
N ALA A 30 -5.35 13.84 -5.75
CA ALA A 30 -6.03 13.10 -6.83
C ALA A 30 -5.38 13.30 -8.21
N GLY A 31 -4.10 12.94 -8.35
CA GLY A 31 -3.31 13.11 -9.57
C GLY A 31 -1.83 12.82 -9.40
N THR A 32 -1.47 11.81 -8.61
CA THR A 32 -0.07 11.40 -8.41
C THR A 32 0.27 10.21 -9.30
N ASP A 33 1.48 10.18 -9.87
CA ASP A 33 1.99 9.06 -10.67
C ASP A 33 2.26 7.80 -9.80
N GLY A 34 1.22 7.20 -9.23
CA GLY A 34 1.25 5.94 -8.47
C GLY A 34 -0.10 5.61 -7.82
N GLN A 35 -0.21 4.43 -7.19
CA GLN A 35 -1.40 3.96 -6.47
C GLN A 35 -1.11 3.68 -5.00
N GLN A 36 -2.14 3.84 -4.16
CA GLN A 36 -2.16 3.21 -2.86
C GLN A 36 -2.49 1.73 -3.02
N ILE A 37 -1.98 0.90 -2.12
CA ILE A 37 -2.11 -0.55 -2.23
C ILE A 37 -2.99 -1.11 -1.10
N VAL A 38 -3.81 -2.09 -1.48
CA VAL A 38 -4.58 -2.92 -0.56
C VAL A 38 -4.02 -4.33 -0.69
N ILE A 39 -3.52 -4.87 0.42
CA ILE A 39 -3.16 -6.27 0.50
C ILE A 39 -4.42 -7.04 0.88
N ASP A 40 -4.74 -8.08 0.11
CA ASP A 40 -5.76 -9.07 0.45
C ASP A 40 -5.08 -10.43 0.65
N ASP A 41 -4.97 -10.90 1.89
CA ASP A 41 -4.40 -12.19 2.23
C ASP A 41 -5.46 -13.29 2.23
N GLU A 42 -5.50 -14.04 1.12
CA GLU A 42 -6.36 -15.22 0.97
C GLU A 42 -5.79 -16.46 1.69
N THR A 43 -4.51 -16.44 2.07
CA THR A 43 -3.85 -17.59 2.72
C THR A 43 -4.07 -17.64 4.24
N HIS A 44 -4.44 -16.50 4.84
CA HIS A 44 -4.67 -16.30 6.28
C HIS A 44 -3.45 -16.62 7.16
N GLN A 45 -2.24 -16.59 6.59
CA GLN A 45 -0.99 -16.92 7.28
C GLN A 45 -0.04 -15.74 7.38
N VAL A 46 -0.25 -14.70 6.57
CA VAL A 46 0.67 -13.58 6.45
C VAL A 46 0.33 -12.53 7.49
N ALA A 47 1.25 -12.31 8.44
CA ALA A 47 1.08 -11.30 9.49
C ALA A 47 1.82 -9.99 9.20
N SER A 48 2.78 -10.00 8.28
CA SER A 48 3.36 -8.80 7.70
C SER A 48 3.91 -9.02 6.31
N ILE A 49 3.98 -7.92 5.56
CA ILE A 49 4.53 -7.85 4.22
C ILE A 49 5.56 -6.72 4.16
N LYS A 50 6.76 -7.05 3.69
CA LYS A 50 7.75 -6.06 3.27
C LYS A 50 7.56 -5.78 1.81
N ILE A 51 7.51 -4.51 1.50
CA ILE A 51 7.19 -3.99 0.19
C ILE A 51 8.44 -3.27 -0.28
N ASP A 52 9.05 -3.75 -1.35
CA ASP A 52 10.22 -3.16 -1.99
C ASP A 52 9.84 -2.77 -3.41
N GLY A 53 9.93 -1.49 -3.76
CA GLY A 53 9.46 -1.00 -5.06
C GLY A 53 9.81 0.46 -5.29
N TYR A 54 9.04 1.14 -6.15
CA TYR A 54 9.22 2.55 -6.44
C TYR A 54 8.08 3.40 -5.87
N ASP A 55 8.42 4.57 -5.32
CA ASP A 55 7.45 5.59 -4.93
C ASP A 55 6.85 6.32 -6.15
N GLN A 56 5.91 7.23 -5.93
CA GLN A 56 5.29 8.03 -7.01
C GLN A 56 6.28 8.89 -7.81
N LYS A 57 7.50 9.10 -7.31
CA LYS A 57 8.57 9.84 -7.99
C LYS A 57 9.55 8.91 -8.71
N GLY A 58 9.30 7.60 -8.72
CA GLY A 58 10.20 6.61 -9.30
C GLY A 58 11.46 6.37 -8.47
N ARG A 59 11.44 6.72 -7.18
CA ARG A 59 12.58 6.49 -6.27
C ARG A 59 12.39 5.16 -5.55
N PRO A 60 13.47 4.38 -5.35
CA PRO A 60 13.38 3.13 -4.61
C PRO A 60 12.91 3.41 -3.18
N ALA A 61 11.89 2.68 -2.77
CA ALA A 61 11.26 2.78 -1.46
C ALA A 61 11.04 1.37 -0.89
N HIS A 62 11.10 1.29 0.43
CA HIS A 62 10.74 0.08 1.15
C HIS A 62 9.81 0.42 2.31
N ALA A 63 8.83 -0.43 2.56
CA ALA A 63 7.94 -0.32 3.69
C ALA A 63 7.69 -1.69 4.31
N CYS A 64 7.53 -1.72 5.63
CA CYS A 64 7.03 -2.89 6.33
C CYS A 64 5.58 -2.61 6.75
N LEU A 65 4.67 -3.47 6.33
CA LEU A 65 3.26 -3.37 6.64
C LEU A 65 2.84 -4.59 7.46
N ALA A 66 2.35 -4.37 8.66
CA ALA A 66 1.68 -5.43 9.42
C ALA A 66 0.31 -5.69 8.81
N THR A 67 0.00 -6.96 8.54
CA THR A 67 -1.26 -7.43 7.95
C THR A 67 -2.02 -8.27 8.98
N PRO A 68 -2.60 -7.67 10.04
CA PRO A 68 -3.22 -8.41 11.14
C PRO A 68 -4.54 -9.10 10.79
N GLY A 69 -5.03 -8.95 9.55
CA GLY A 69 -6.27 -9.54 9.06
C GLY A 69 -6.23 -9.76 7.55
N TYR A 70 -7.38 -10.15 6.97
CA TYR A 70 -7.53 -10.50 5.56
C TYR A 70 -7.20 -9.33 4.63
N GLU A 71 -7.86 -8.19 4.85
CA GLU A 71 -7.61 -6.97 4.06
C GLU A 71 -6.80 -5.97 4.89
N THR A 72 -5.69 -5.50 4.34
CA THR A 72 -4.88 -4.43 4.94
C THR A 72 -4.64 -3.32 3.93
N ARG A 73 -5.10 -2.12 4.26
CA ARG A 73 -4.95 -0.93 3.42
C ARG A 73 -3.70 -0.15 3.81
N PHE A 74 -2.81 0.07 2.85
CA PHE A 74 -1.64 0.93 3.06
C PHE A 74 -1.93 2.33 2.51
N GLY A 75 -2.62 3.12 3.33
CA GLY A 75 -2.94 4.51 3.00
C GLY A 75 -1.79 5.46 3.26
N GLY A 76 -1.73 6.56 2.50
CA GLY A 76 -0.74 7.63 2.69
C GLY A 76 0.62 7.37 2.05
N TRP A 77 0.75 6.31 1.25
CA TRP A 77 1.93 6.03 0.44
C TRP A 77 1.52 5.59 -0.97
N TRP A 78 2.24 6.07 -1.98
CA TRP A 78 1.95 5.80 -3.39
C TRP A 78 3.08 5.02 -4.01
N TRP A 79 2.72 3.92 -4.66
CA TRP A 79 3.65 3.01 -5.30
C TRP A 79 3.41 2.94 -6.80
N ARG A 80 4.45 2.56 -7.54
CA ARG A 80 4.39 2.40 -8.98
C ARG A 80 5.33 1.30 -9.45
N ASP A 81 5.04 0.77 -10.65
CA ASP A 81 5.85 -0.14 -11.42
C ASP A 81 5.97 -1.51 -10.73
N TYR A 82 7.08 -2.20 -10.93
CA TYR A 82 7.33 -3.49 -10.31
C TYR A 82 7.59 -3.34 -8.82
N MET A 83 6.84 -4.12 -8.06
CA MET A 83 6.95 -4.19 -6.61
C MET A 83 7.18 -5.63 -6.18
N HIS A 84 8.07 -5.79 -5.21
CA HIS A 84 8.41 -7.04 -4.58
C HIS A 84 7.80 -7.09 -3.17
N PHE A 85 6.97 -8.10 -2.92
CA PHE A 85 6.28 -8.33 -1.67
C PHE A 85 6.85 -9.56 -1.01
N SER A 86 7.61 -9.38 0.06
CA SER A 86 8.09 -10.49 0.90
C SER A 86 7.14 -10.68 2.08
N LYS A 87 6.86 -11.93 2.47
CA LYS A 87 5.80 -12.28 3.43
C LYS A 87 6.38 -12.98 4.65
N TRP A 88 5.87 -12.65 5.84
CA TRP A 88 6.26 -13.30 7.09
C TRP A 88 5.07 -13.60 8.03
N THR A 89 5.27 -14.57 8.92
CA THR A 89 4.30 -14.94 9.97
C THR A 89 4.33 -14.02 11.20
N ASP A 90 5.31 -13.12 11.32
CA ASP A 90 5.35 -12.12 12.38
C ASP A 90 4.85 -10.76 11.86
N ARG A 91 4.62 -9.79 12.75
CA ARG A 91 4.13 -8.44 12.39
C ARG A 91 5.24 -7.43 12.09
N THR A 92 6.50 -7.86 12.09
CA THR A 92 7.68 -6.98 12.00
C THR A 92 8.56 -7.28 10.79
N CYS A 93 7.98 -7.89 9.75
CA CYS A 93 8.69 -8.26 8.52
C CYS A 93 9.97 -9.07 8.78
N GLY A 94 9.89 -10.05 9.68
CA GLY A 94 10.99 -10.94 10.03
C GLY A 94 11.88 -10.45 11.18
N GLN A 95 11.75 -9.21 11.67
CA GLN A 95 12.62 -8.69 12.74
C GLN A 95 12.43 -9.41 14.08
N SER A 96 11.22 -9.91 14.35
CA SER A 96 10.90 -10.67 15.57
C SER A 96 11.10 -12.19 15.40
N GLY A 97 11.74 -12.63 14.32
CA GLY A 97 12.01 -14.05 14.06
C GLY A 97 10.84 -14.83 13.45
N GLY A 98 9.92 -14.16 12.76
CA GLY A 98 8.84 -14.84 12.04
C GLY A 98 9.35 -15.71 10.90
N ARG A 99 8.60 -16.77 10.59
CA ARG A 99 8.89 -17.64 9.46
C ARG A 99 8.64 -16.86 8.16
N TRP A 100 9.59 -16.94 7.24
CA TRP A 100 9.42 -16.43 5.88
C TRP A 100 8.45 -17.34 5.09
N LEU A 101 7.47 -16.72 4.45
CA LEU A 101 6.37 -17.40 3.73
C LEU A 101 6.50 -17.29 2.21
N GLY A 102 7.65 -16.84 1.70
CA GLY A 102 7.83 -16.60 0.29
C GLY A 102 7.78 -15.13 -0.09
N SER A 103 7.91 -14.89 -1.39
CA SER A 103 7.73 -13.56 -1.99
C SER A 103 6.80 -13.62 -3.20
N GLN A 104 6.33 -12.45 -3.61
CA GLN A 104 5.46 -12.25 -4.77
C GLN A 104 5.82 -10.93 -5.42
N ASP A 105 5.91 -10.93 -6.74
CA ASP A 105 6.01 -9.69 -7.50
C ASP A 105 4.63 -9.28 -8.01
N SER A 106 4.33 -7.99 -7.96
CA SER A 106 3.14 -7.43 -8.59
C SER A 106 3.48 -6.11 -9.27
N TRP A 107 2.78 -5.82 -10.37
CA TRP A 107 2.93 -4.56 -11.09
C TRP A 107 1.80 -3.61 -10.68
N VAL A 108 2.18 -2.44 -10.19
CA VAL A 108 1.23 -1.38 -9.80
C VAL A 108 1.23 -0.27 -10.85
N PRO A 109 0.08 0.05 -11.46
CA PRO A 109 0.01 1.05 -12.51
C PRO A 109 0.38 2.45 -12.02
N ALA A 110 1.11 3.21 -12.83
CA ALA A 110 1.39 4.63 -12.58
C ALA A 110 0.13 5.49 -12.45
N SER A 111 -0.93 5.10 -13.15
CA SER A 111 -2.17 5.85 -13.21
C SER A 111 -3.34 4.89 -13.46
N GLN A 112 -4.42 5.07 -12.71
CA GLN A 112 -5.70 4.41 -12.93
C GLN A 112 -6.82 5.33 -12.42
N SER A 113 -8.08 5.01 -12.71
CA SER A 113 -9.24 5.85 -12.37
C SER A 113 -9.59 5.90 -10.87
N GLY A 114 -8.95 5.09 -10.02
CA GLY A 114 -9.14 5.06 -8.58
C GLY A 114 -7.82 5.04 -7.82
N ASP A 115 -7.84 5.42 -6.55
CA ASP A 115 -6.60 5.60 -5.77
C ASP A 115 -6.00 4.28 -5.25
N TRP A 116 -6.76 3.18 -5.31
CA TRP A 116 -6.45 1.92 -4.64
C TRP A 116 -6.24 0.79 -5.65
N TYR A 117 -5.12 0.07 -5.49
CA TYR A 117 -4.78 -1.12 -6.24
C TYR A 117 -4.76 -2.34 -5.33
N TYR A 118 -5.53 -3.37 -5.68
CA TYR A 118 -5.67 -4.58 -4.87
C TYR A 118 -4.61 -5.61 -5.25
N ILE A 119 -3.93 -6.14 -4.24
CA ILE A 119 -2.88 -7.13 -4.36
C ILE A 119 -3.30 -8.36 -3.56
N GLY A 120 -3.78 -9.37 -4.27
CA GLY A 120 -4.10 -10.66 -3.69
C GLY A 120 -2.85 -11.47 -3.38
N ILE A 121 -2.74 -11.95 -2.14
CA ILE A 121 -1.75 -12.91 -1.69
C ILE A 121 -2.44 -14.27 -1.63
N TYR A 122 -2.20 -15.09 -2.64
CA TYR A 122 -2.92 -16.36 -2.86
C TYR A 122 -2.04 -17.61 -2.69
N LYS A 123 -0.72 -17.43 -2.50
CA LYS A 123 0.22 -18.54 -2.31
C LYS A 123 1.33 -18.18 -1.35
N ASN A 124 1.78 -19.16 -0.57
CA ASN A 124 2.99 -19.07 0.25
C ASN A 124 3.96 -20.16 -0.20
N ASP A 125 5.26 -19.86 -0.18
CA ASP A 125 6.30 -20.84 -0.45
C ASP A 125 6.48 -21.67 0.83
N SER A 126 5.66 -22.71 0.95
CA SER A 126 5.58 -23.60 2.12
C SER A 126 6.68 -24.64 2.16
#